data_AF-A0A957PUC3-F1
#
_entry.id   AF-A0A957PUC3-F1
#
_cell.length_a   1.000
_cell.length_b   1.000
_cell.length_c   1.000
_cell.angle_alpha   90.00
_cell.angle_beta   90.00
_cell.angle_gamma   90.00
#
_symmetry.space_group_name_H-M   'P 1'
#
loop_
_entity.id
_entity.type
_entity.pdbx_description
1 polymer ?
#
loop_
_entity_poly.entity_id
_entity_poly.type
_entity_poly.pdbx_seq_one_letter_code
_entity_poly.pdbx_strand_id
1 'polypeptide(L)'
;MSLCTEHRPSLLKRAGLLLLVALFGTLVPVGTILAQESGESPISLNLLGTYETGIYDEGAAEIVTYDPASERAFVVNGGTATIDILDLSDPTAPVLVSQIDITPYGAAATSVDVHDGVLAAAVPNEDTQANGSIVFFTTDGNFMAQVEAGALPDMITFTPDGSKLLTADEGQP
;
A
#
# COMPACT_ATOMS: atom_id res chain seq x y z
N MET A 1 -3.20 -28.04 -14.63
CA MET A 1 -2.35 -26.92 -15.07
C MET A 1 -1.29 -26.70 -14.01
N SER A 2 -0.15 -27.35 -14.23
CA SER A 2 1.18 -26.75 -14.39
C SER A 2 1.91 -26.63 -13.06
N LEU A 3 2.60 -27.74 -12.73
CA LEU A 3 3.52 -27.90 -11.63
C LEU A 3 4.75 -27.00 -11.83
N CYS A 4 5.18 -26.34 -10.75
CA CYS A 4 6.44 -25.61 -10.66
C CYS A 4 7.62 -26.49 -11.06
N THR A 5 8.42 -26.00 -12.01
CA THR A 5 9.67 -26.61 -12.44
C THR A 5 10.84 -25.90 -11.74
N GLU A 6 11.65 -26.67 -11.00
CA GLU A 6 12.92 -26.25 -10.39
C GLU A 6 13.91 -25.69 -11.44
N HIS A 7 14.53 -24.57 -11.11
CA HIS A 7 15.61 -23.96 -11.89
C HIS A 7 16.97 -24.45 -11.37
N ARG A 8 17.61 -25.38 -12.08
CA ARG A 8 19.02 -25.75 -11.85
C ARG A 8 19.94 -24.79 -12.64
N PRO A 9 20.88 -24.07 -11.99
CA PRO A 9 21.82 -23.23 -12.73
C PRO A 9 22.89 -24.07 -13.43
N SER A 10 23.05 -23.81 -14.73
CA SER A 10 24.04 -24.44 -15.61
C SER A 10 25.42 -23.83 -15.43
N LEU A 11 26.39 -24.64 -15.00
CA LEU A 11 27.82 -24.36 -15.20
C LEU A 11 28.19 -24.55 -16.67
N LEU A 12 28.87 -23.58 -17.30
CA LEU A 12 30.16 -23.80 -18.00
C LEU A 12 30.66 -22.55 -18.74
N LYS A 13 31.94 -22.25 -18.48
CA LYS A 13 33.01 -21.78 -19.39
C LYS A 13 32.94 -20.35 -19.93
N ARG A 14 33.79 -19.49 -19.34
CA ARG A 14 34.54 -18.47 -20.10
C ARG A 14 36.03 -18.75 -19.98
N ALA A 15 36.65 -19.08 -21.11
CA ALA A 15 38.09 -19.11 -21.29
C ALA A 15 38.56 -17.72 -21.71
N GLY A 16 39.73 -17.27 -21.23
CA GLY A 16 40.29 -16.00 -21.70
C GLY A 16 41.58 -15.55 -21.00
N LEU A 17 42.70 -15.95 -21.59
CA LEU A 17 43.97 -15.21 -21.71
C LEU A 17 44.89 -15.10 -20.47
N LEU A 18 45.95 -15.92 -20.49
CA LEU A 18 47.09 -15.88 -19.57
C LEU A 18 48.20 -14.99 -20.17
N LEU A 19 48.50 -13.87 -19.54
CA LEU A 19 49.70 -13.06 -19.82
C LEU A 19 50.71 -13.33 -18.70
N LEU A 20 51.87 -13.90 -19.05
CA LEU A 20 52.97 -14.16 -18.11
C LEU A 20 53.74 -12.86 -17.87
N VAL A 21 53.84 -12.41 -16.61
CA VAL A 21 54.85 -11.43 -16.17
C VAL A 21 55.57 -11.99 -14.94
N ALA A 22 56.90 -11.90 -15.00
CA ALA A 22 57.83 -12.55 -14.10
C ALA A 22 57.87 -11.97 -12.68
N LEU A 23 58.24 -12.87 -11.77
CA LEU A 23 58.36 -12.81 -10.31
C LEU A 23 59.39 -11.79 -9.80
N PHE A 24 59.04 -10.99 -8.78
CA PHE A 24 59.90 -10.65 -7.62
C PHE A 24 59.05 -9.98 -6.52
N GLY A 25 59.09 -10.52 -5.29
CA GLY A 25 58.82 -9.74 -4.07
C GLY A 25 57.60 -10.14 -3.23
N THR A 26 57.90 -10.71 -2.05
CA THR A 26 57.07 -10.87 -0.85
C THR A 26 55.80 -11.74 -0.94
N LEU A 27 55.85 -12.90 -0.28
CA LEU A 27 54.66 -13.65 0.12
C LEU A 27 53.86 -12.83 1.13
N VAL A 28 52.83 -12.13 0.66
CA VAL A 28 51.73 -11.71 1.53
C VAL A 28 50.82 -12.93 1.65
N PRO A 29 50.56 -13.49 2.85
CA PRO A 29 49.56 -14.52 2.97
C PRO A 29 48.22 -13.90 2.56
N VAL A 30 47.68 -14.37 1.44
CA VAL A 30 46.32 -14.04 1.03
C VAL A 30 45.41 -14.70 2.06
N GLY A 31 45.09 -13.96 3.12
CA GLY A 31 44.06 -14.35 4.06
C GLY A 31 42.76 -14.49 3.29
N THR A 32 42.11 -15.65 3.42
CA THR A 32 40.74 -15.83 2.96
C THR A 32 39.89 -14.74 3.59
N ILE A 33 39.44 -13.76 2.80
CA ILE A 33 38.31 -12.92 3.19
C ILE A 33 37.11 -13.85 3.16
N LEU A 34 36.67 -14.32 4.32
CA LEU A 34 35.33 -14.85 4.46
C LEU A 34 34.41 -13.65 4.27
N ALA A 35 33.69 -13.62 3.16
CA ALA A 35 32.55 -12.74 3.02
C ALA A 35 31.58 -13.11 4.15
N GLN A 36 31.53 -12.28 5.19
CA GLN A 36 30.51 -12.38 6.22
C GLN A 36 29.24 -11.89 5.56
N GLU A 37 28.40 -12.82 5.09
CA GLU A 37 27.02 -12.47 4.78
C GLU A 37 26.42 -11.92 6.07
N SER A 38 26.06 -10.63 6.05
CA SER A 38 25.24 -10.04 7.09
C SER A 38 23.94 -10.81 7.11
N GLY A 39 23.79 -11.73 8.07
CA GLY A 39 22.56 -12.47 8.26
C GLY A 39 21.45 -11.48 8.59
N GLU A 40 20.66 -11.10 7.58
CA GLU A 40 19.39 -10.46 7.82
C GLU A 40 18.55 -11.44 8.65
N SER A 41 18.08 -10.97 9.79
CA SER A 41 17.09 -11.74 10.55
C SER A 41 15.83 -11.81 9.68
N PRO A 42 15.30 -13.02 9.41
CA PRO A 42 14.11 -13.14 8.59
C PRO A 42 12.96 -12.39 9.26
N ILE A 43 12.26 -11.56 8.49
CA ILE A 43 11.01 -10.95 8.92
C ILE A 43 10.00 -12.09 9.13
N SER A 44 9.44 -12.17 10.33
CA SER A 44 8.37 -13.11 10.67
C SER A 44 7.07 -12.34 10.86
N LEU A 45 6.02 -12.76 10.14
CA LEU A 45 4.68 -12.19 10.24
C LEU A 45 3.78 -13.19 10.96
N ASN A 46 3.02 -12.72 11.94
CA ASN A 46 1.96 -13.49 12.60
C ASN A 46 0.63 -12.79 12.37
N LEU A 47 -0.35 -13.50 11.81
CA LEU A 47 -1.71 -12.98 11.65
C LEU A 47 -2.34 -12.82 13.04
N LEU A 48 -2.83 -11.61 13.33
CA LEU A 48 -3.51 -11.32 14.61
C LEU A 48 -5.01 -11.56 14.52
N GLY A 49 -5.66 -11.03 13.48
CA GLY A 49 -7.09 -11.12 13.27
C GLY A 49 -7.46 -10.82 11.82
N THR A 50 -8.71 -11.10 11.46
CA THR A 50 -9.27 -10.89 10.12
C THR A 50 -10.66 -10.29 10.25
N TYR A 51 -10.97 -9.31 9.39
CA TYR A 51 -12.34 -8.87 9.11
C TYR A 51 -12.71 -9.34 7.70
N GLU A 52 -13.89 -9.94 7.54
CA GLU A 52 -14.38 -10.44 6.25
C GLU A 52 -15.73 -9.81 5.93
N THR A 53 -15.84 -9.19 4.76
CA THR A 53 -17.11 -8.64 4.25
C THR A 53 -17.98 -9.71 3.58
N GLY A 54 -17.38 -10.86 3.23
CA GLY A 54 -18.02 -11.92 2.44
C GLY A 54 -18.15 -11.61 0.94
N ILE A 55 -17.61 -10.48 0.48
CA ILE A 55 -17.62 -10.04 -0.93
C ILE A 55 -16.25 -10.38 -1.54
N TYR A 56 -16.23 -11.07 -2.68
CA TYR A 56 -15.02 -11.54 -3.34
C TYR A 56 -15.05 -11.17 -4.82
N ASP A 57 -13.92 -10.69 -5.36
CA ASP A 57 -13.73 -10.38 -6.80
C ASP A 57 -14.66 -9.28 -7.36
N GLU A 58 -15.19 -8.42 -6.48
CA GLU A 58 -16.11 -7.32 -6.83
C GLU A 58 -15.55 -5.95 -6.39
N GLY A 59 -14.22 -5.79 -6.35
CA GLY A 59 -13.60 -4.55 -5.85
C GLY A 59 -13.90 -4.29 -4.37
N ALA A 60 -13.85 -5.34 -3.53
CA ALA A 60 -14.19 -5.28 -2.09
C ALA A 60 -13.21 -4.40 -1.29
N ALA A 61 -12.55 -4.91 -0.25
CA ALA A 61 -11.56 -4.12 0.49
C ALA A 61 -10.31 -3.84 -0.38
N GLU A 62 -10.01 -2.56 -0.64
CA GLU A 62 -8.88 -2.16 -1.52
C GLU A 62 -7.79 -1.39 -0.76
N ILE A 63 -8.08 -0.16 -0.34
CA ILE A 63 -7.13 0.72 0.36
C ILE A 63 -7.52 0.87 1.83
N VAL A 64 -6.54 0.80 2.72
CA VAL A 64 -6.72 0.95 4.17
C VAL A 64 -5.77 1.99 4.75
N THR A 65 -6.28 2.82 5.65
CA THR A 65 -5.48 3.66 6.54
C THR A 65 -5.88 3.42 8.01
N TYR A 66 -4.99 3.76 8.95
CA TYR A 66 -5.19 3.55 10.38
C TYR A 66 -4.96 4.84 11.17
N ASP A 67 -5.92 5.19 12.01
CA ASP A 67 -5.80 6.30 12.96
C ASP A 67 -5.45 5.76 14.37
N PRO A 68 -4.21 5.99 14.85
CA PRO A 68 -3.81 5.53 16.19
C PRO A 68 -4.51 6.26 17.32
N ALA A 69 -5.09 7.45 17.09
CA ALA A 69 -5.78 8.20 18.15
C ALA A 69 -7.15 7.60 18.48
N SER A 70 -7.87 7.11 17.46
CA SER A 70 -9.16 6.45 17.62
C SER A 70 -9.10 4.92 17.60
N GLU A 71 -7.94 4.34 17.33
CA GLU A 71 -7.72 2.90 17.14
C GLU A 71 -8.64 2.32 16.04
N ARG A 72 -8.86 3.10 14.98
CA ARG A 72 -9.74 2.73 13.86
C ARG A 72 -8.96 2.54 12.57
N ALA A 73 -9.37 1.54 11.79
CA ALA A 73 -9.01 1.45 10.38
C ALA A 73 -10.16 1.95 9.50
N PHE A 74 -9.80 2.63 8.42
CA PHE A 74 -10.72 3.11 7.39
C PHE A 74 -10.40 2.35 6.11
N VAL A 75 -11.35 1.58 5.61
CA VAL A 75 -11.15 0.67 4.49
C VAL A 75 -12.07 1.06 3.35
N VAL A 76 -11.50 1.40 2.20
CA VAL A 76 -12.26 1.56 0.95
C VAL A 76 -12.87 0.21 0.58
N ASN A 77 -14.18 0.19 0.38
CA ASN A 77 -14.95 -0.96 -0.03
C ASN A 77 -15.71 -0.64 -1.33
N GLY A 78 -15.06 -0.88 -2.48
CA GLY A 78 -15.61 -0.54 -3.80
C GLY A 78 -16.87 -1.34 -4.16
N GLY A 79 -16.97 -2.60 -3.70
CA GLY A 79 -18.12 -3.47 -3.94
C GLY A 79 -19.42 -2.97 -3.32
N THR A 80 -19.33 -2.11 -2.29
CA THR A 80 -20.48 -1.44 -1.67
C THR A 80 -20.48 0.08 -1.84
N ALA A 81 -19.48 0.64 -2.52
CA ALA A 81 -19.23 2.08 -2.60
C ALA A 81 -19.25 2.76 -1.21
N THR A 82 -18.57 2.15 -0.24
CA THR A 82 -18.45 2.69 1.13
C THR A 82 -17.01 2.82 1.59
N ILE A 83 -16.81 3.58 2.66
CA ILE A 83 -15.63 3.46 3.52
C ILE A 83 -16.07 2.77 4.81
N ASP A 84 -15.56 1.57 5.05
CA ASP A 84 -15.78 0.81 6.28
C ASP A 84 -14.92 1.39 7.41
N ILE A 85 -15.54 1.64 8.56
CA ILE A 85 -14.86 2.08 9.79
C ILE A 85 -14.79 0.88 10.73
N LEU A 86 -13.59 0.34 10.91
CA LEU A 86 -13.31 -0.80 11.77
C LEU A 86 -12.69 -0.35 13.09
N ASP A 87 -13.20 -0.84 14.20
CA ASP A 87 -12.56 -0.77 15.52
C ASP A 87 -11.48 -1.84 15.61
N LEU A 88 -10.25 -1.40 15.91
CA LEU A 88 -9.06 -2.22 16.10
C LEU A 88 -8.46 -2.09 17.50
N SER A 89 -9.21 -1.60 18.49
CA SER A 89 -8.79 -1.59 19.91
C SER A 89 -8.43 -3.00 20.41
N ASP A 90 -9.08 -4.03 19.87
CA ASP A 90 -8.59 -5.42 19.88
C ASP A 90 -8.26 -5.87 18.44
N PRO A 91 -6.97 -5.84 18.03
CA PRO A 91 -6.57 -6.20 16.67
C PRO A 91 -6.71 -7.71 16.38
N THR A 92 -6.99 -8.54 17.39
CA THR A 92 -7.27 -9.97 17.19
C THR A 92 -8.73 -10.23 16.82
N ALA A 93 -9.61 -9.25 17.04
CA ALA A 93 -11.03 -9.31 16.70
C ALA A 93 -11.54 -7.95 16.16
N PRO A 94 -11.14 -7.54 14.93
CA PRO A 94 -11.65 -6.33 14.30
C PRO A 94 -13.19 -6.31 14.20
N VAL A 95 -13.80 -5.15 14.44
CA VAL A 95 -15.27 -4.99 14.41
C VAL A 95 -15.68 -3.84 13.51
N LEU A 96 -16.62 -4.06 12.60
CA LEU A 96 -17.26 -2.97 11.85
C LEU A 96 -18.12 -2.12 12.78
N VAL A 97 -17.80 -0.83 12.89
CA VAL A 97 -18.54 0.14 13.71
C VAL A 97 -19.58 0.89 12.88
N SER A 98 -19.19 1.33 11.69
CA SER A 98 -20.01 2.14 10.80
C SER A 98 -19.46 2.10 9.37
N GLN A 99 -20.26 2.59 8.43
CA GLN A 99 -19.88 2.74 7.03
C GLN A 99 -20.25 4.14 6.55
N ILE A 100 -19.36 4.76 5.77
CA ILE A 100 -19.62 6.03 5.09
C ILE A 100 -20.12 5.71 3.69
N ASP A 101 -21.34 6.14 3.34
CA ASP A 101 -21.86 6.04 1.98
C ASP A 101 -21.18 7.09 1.09
N ILE A 102 -20.48 6.63 0.04
CA ILE A 102 -19.73 7.50 -0.88
C ILE A 102 -20.53 7.91 -2.10
N THR A 103 -21.63 7.20 -2.40
CA THR A 103 -22.46 7.45 -3.58
C THR A 103 -22.99 8.89 -3.74
N PRO A 104 -23.19 9.70 -2.66
CA PRO A 104 -23.57 11.10 -2.83
C PRO A 104 -22.47 11.99 -3.42
N TYR A 105 -21.22 11.54 -3.44
CA TYR A 105 -20.05 12.36 -3.80
C TYR A 105 -19.44 12.00 -5.16
N GLY A 106 -19.76 10.83 -5.72
CA GLY A 106 -19.24 10.33 -6.98
C GLY A 106 -19.28 8.81 -7.05
N ALA A 107 -18.34 8.22 -7.81
CA ALA A 107 -18.12 6.79 -7.87
C ALA A 107 -17.56 6.26 -6.53
N ALA A 108 -17.31 4.95 -6.44
CA ALA A 108 -16.63 4.38 -5.28
C ALA A 108 -15.28 5.07 -5.03
N ALA A 109 -14.95 5.32 -3.77
CA ALA A 109 -13.65 5.90 -3.41
C ALA A 109 -12.51 4.99 -3.87
N THR A 110 -11.40 5.57 -4.27
CA THR A 110 -10.19 4.85 -4.73
C THR A 110 -9.10 4.84 -3.66
N SER A 111 -9.09 5.86 -2.79
CA SER A 111 -8.08 6.01 -1.74
C SER A 111 -8.62 6.77 -0.54
N VAL A 112 -8.01 6.52 0.61
CA VAL A 112 -8.27 7.19 1.88
C VAL A 112 -6.96 7.49 2.59
N ASP A 113 -6.91 8.61 3.30
CA ASP A 113 -5.85 8.89 4.26
C ASP A 113 -6.42 9.63 5.48
N VAL A 114 -5.75 9.56 6.62
CA VAL A 114 -6.22 10.15 7.88
C VAL A 114 -5.10 10.91 8.58
N HIS A 115 -5.39 12.12 9.05
CA HIS A 115 -4.46 12.93 9.82
C HIS A 115 -5.22 13.80 10.83
N ASP A 116 -4.76 13.80 12.09
CA ASP A 116 -5.30 14.62 13.19
C ASP A 116 -6.84 14.65 13.29
N GLY A 117 -7.48 13.48 13.14
CA GLY A 117 -8.93 13.32 13.26
C GLY A 117 -9.74 13.69 12.00
N VAL A 118 -9.07 13.98 10.89
CA VAL A 118 -9.68 14.25 9.59
C VAL A 118 -9.38 13.08 8.64
N LEU A 119 -10.43 12.44 8.16
CA LEU A 119 -10.37 11.44 7.11
C LEU A 119 -10.59 12.14 5.75
N ALA A 120 -9.69 11.92 4.80
CA ALA A 120 -9.86 12.33 3.42
C ALA A 120 -10.11 11.08 2.55
N ALA A 121 -10.93 11.23 1.52
CA ALA A 121 -11.23 10.21 0.53
C ALA A 121 -11.08 10.78 -0.89
N ALA A 122 -10.38 10.06 -1.75
CA ALA A 122 -10.35 10.30 -3.19
C ALA A 122 -11.59 9.65 -3.82
N VAL A 123 -12.42 10.44 -4.47
CA VAL A 123 -13.70 10.01 -5.05
C VAL A 123 -13.75 10.41 -6.52
N PRO A 124 -13.58 9.46 -7.45
CA PRO A 124 -13.73 9.72 -8.87
C PRO A 124 -15.15 10.15 -9.25
N ASN A 125 -15.26 10.79 -10.40
CA ASN A 125 -16.54 10.99 -11.05
C ASN A 125 -17.00 9.68 -11.72
N GLU A 126 -18.31 9.51 -11.88
CA GLU A 126 -18.89 8.41 -12.67
C GLU A 126 -18.47 8.48 -14.15
N ASP A 127 -18.30 9.71 -14.68
CA ASP A 127 -17.61 9.94 -15.94
C ASP A 127 -16.10 10.02 -15.68
N THR A 128 -15.37 9.00 -16.12
CA THR A 128 -13.92 8.90 -15.87
C THR A 128 -13.10 10.02 -16.51
N GLN A 129 -13.65 10.78 -17.45
CA GLN A 129 -13.00 11.96 -18.04
C GLN A 129 -13.30 13.26 -17.30
N ALA A 130 -14.30 13.26 -16.41
CA ALA A 130 -14.67 14.42 -15.63
C ALA A 130 -13.87 14.50 -14.32
N ASN A 131 -13.76 15.72 -13.78
CA ASN A 131 -13.10 15.95 -12.50
C ASN A 131 -13.84 15.20 -11.38
N GLY A 132 -13.05 14.49 -10.57
CA GLY A 132 -13.49 13.89 -9.32
C GLY A 132 -13.40 14.88 -8.15
N SER A 133 -13.37 14.35 -6.94
CA SER A 133 -13.27 15.15 -5.73
C SER A 133 -12.46 14.48 -4.63
N ILE A 134 -11.90 15.31 -3.76
CA ILE A 134 -11.45 14.90 -2.44
C ILE A 134 -12.55 15.28 -1.44
N VAL A 135 -13.04 14.30 -0.70
CA VAL A 135 -14.09 14.49 0.32
C VAL A 135 -13.48 14.30 1.69
N PHE A 136 -13.77 15.23 2.60
CA PHE A 136 -13.27 15.22 3.97
C PHE A 136 -14.39 14.88 4.93
N PHE A 137 -14.07 14.02 5.89
CA PHE A 137 -14.95 13.57 6.96
C PHE A 137 -14.23 13.66 8.31
N THR A 138 -15.00 13.74 9.40
CA THR A 138 -14.49 13.37 10.72
C THR A 138 -14.22 11.87 10.77
N THR A 139 -13.40 11.39 11.71
CA THR A 139 -13.19 9.94 11.93
C THR A 139 -14.44 9.15 12.37
N ASP A 140 -15.53 9.84 12.73
CA ASP A 140 -16.86 9.25 12.96
C ASP A 140 -17.72 9.18 11.67
N GLY A 141 -17.18 9.58 10.52
CA GLY A 141 -17.87 9.51 9.22
C GLY A 141 -18.75 10.71 8.88
N ASN A 142 -18.75 11.78 9.68
CA ASN A 142 -19.51 12.98 9.38
C ASN A 142 -18.81 13.83 8.31
N PHE A 143 -19.56 14.23 7.27
CA PHE A 143 -19.06 15.12 6.21
C PHE A 143 -18.54 16.46 6.76
N MET A 144 -17.41 16.92 6.23
CA MET A 144 -16.79 18.20 6.58
C MET A 144 -16.69 19.14 5.37
N ALA A 145 -16.13 18.66 4.26
CA ALA A 145 -15.87 19.47 3.07
C ALA A 145 -15.68 18.59 1.83
N GLN A 146 -15.81 19.20 0.66
CA GLN A 146 -15.49 18.59 -0.63
C GLN A 146 -14.72 19.59 -1.48
N VAL A 147 -13.65 19.14 -2.12
CA VAL A 147 -12.80 19.95 -3.00
C VAL A 147 -12.66 19.22 -4.33
N GLU A 148 -12.74 19.95 -5.44
CA GLU A 148 -12.55 19.38 -6.78
C GLU A 148 -11.09 18.89 -6.95
N ALA A 149 -10.95 17.70 -7.54
CA ALA A 149 -9.68 17.11 -7.96
C ALA A 149 -9.63 17.01 -9.49
N GLY A 150 -8.56 16.45 -10.07
CA GLY A 150 -8.53 16.13 -11.50
C GLY A 150 -9.41 14.92 -11.85
N ALA A 151 -9.29 14.45 -13.08
CA ALA A 151 -9.98 13.25 -13.54
C ALA A 151 -9.33 11.99 -12.93
N LEU A 152 -10.16 11.11 -12.36
CA LEU A 152 -9.73 9.87 -11.68
C LEU A 152 -8.67 10.11 -10.58
N PRO A 153 -8.97 10.85 -9.50
CA PRO A 153 -8.12 10.84 -8.33
C PRO A 153 -8.02 9.41 -7.80
N ASP A 154 -6.81 8.86 -7.70
CA ASP A 154 -6.57 7.46 -7.36
C ASP A 154 -5.79 7.29 -6.05
N MET A 155 -4.91 8.25 -5.74
CA MET A 155 -4.15 8.22 -4.50
C MET A 155 -4.16 9.56 -3.81
N ILE A 156 -4.34 9.56 -2.50
CA ILE A 156 -4.15 10.73 -1.65
C ILE A 156 -3.23 10.45 -0.47
N THR A 157 -2.53 11.48 0.00
CA THR A 157 -1.82 11.43 1.29
C THR A 157 -1.65 12.80 1.92
N PHE A 158 -1.77 12.88 3.25
CA PHE A 158 -1.46 14.07 4.02
C PHE A 158 0.05 14.29 4.13
N THR A 159 0.48 15.55 4.14
CA THR A 159 1.85 15.85 4.59
C THR A 159 2.02 15.49 6.06
N PRO A 160 3.24 15.17 6.54
CA PRO A 160 3.44 14.79 7.93
C PRO A 160 2.94 15.82 8.96
N ASP A 161 2.93 17.10 8.59
CA ASP A 161 2.43 18.21 9.41
C ASP A 161 0.93 18.52 9.21
N GLY A 162 0.22 17.72 8.41
CA GLY A 162 -1.21 17.89 8.12
C GLY A 162 -1.58 19.13 7.31
N SER A 163 -0.59 19.96 6.92
CA SER A 163 -0.86 21.27 6.31
C SER A 163 -1.30 21.19 4.84
N LYS A 164 -1.14 20.03 4.20
CA LYS A 164 -1.51 19.76 2.81
C LYS A 164 -1.98 18.32 2.66
N LEU A 165 -2.80 18.11 1.63
CA LEU A 165 -3.08 16.80 1.06
C LEU A 165 -2.56 16.81 -0.38
N LEU A 166 -1.86 15.75 -0.78
CA LEU A 166 -1.45 15.52 -2.16
C LEU A 166 -2.42 14.53 -2.79
N THR A 167 -2.78 14.75 -4.06
CA THR A 167 -3.53 13.79 -4.88
C THR A 167 -2.73 13.42 -6.12
N ALA A 168 -2.85 12.17 -6.55
CA ALA A 168 -2.45 11.74 -7.88
C ALA A 168 -3.71 11.36 -8.67
N ASP A 169 -3.84 11.98 -9.84
CA ASP A 169 -4.97 11.79 -10.75
C ASP A 169 -4.48 10.93 -11.93
N GLU A 170 -5.14 9.79 -12.19
CA GLU A 170 -4.67 8.77 -13.15
C GLU A 170 -4.65 9.25 -14.60
N GLY A 171 -5.59 10.11 -14.98
CA GLY A 171 -5.67 10.65 -16.34
C GLY A 171 -5.85 9.58 -17.43
N GLN A 172 -6.52 8.48 -17.12
CA GLN A 172 -6.83 7.42 -18.09
C GLN A 172 -7.71 7.98 -19.23
N PRO A 173 -7.43 7.67 -20.51
CA PRO A 173 -8.24 8.08 -21.66
C PRO A 173 -9.45 7.17 -21.96
#